data_AF-A0AAN5YIT3-F1
#
_entry.id   AF-A0AAN5YIT3-F1
#
_cell.length_a   1.000
_cell.length_b   1.000
_cell.length_c   1.000
_cell.angle_alpha   90.00
_cell.angle_beta   90.00
_cell.angle_gamma   90.00
#
_symmetry.space_group_name_H-M   'P 1'
#
loop_
_entity.id
_entity.type
_entity.pdbx_description
1 polymer ?
#
loop_
_entity_poly.entity_id
_entity_poly.type
_entity_poly.pdbx_seq_one_letter_code
_entity_poly.pdbx_strand_id
1 'polypeptide(L)'
;MRDLQPSEGIGVASVDGGSLFDCRVPGPSLRFGPFATTQDFHRHLRRGMDFDPRLDPEIQELIKQQQSKTWPLVFTHGDLSSLNILVREDDIVGIIDWETAGWYPSYWEYTSAHQVNPQNSFWVHEIDNFLQAMPKELAMERIRQKHFGDI
;
A
#
# COMPACT_ATOMS: atom_id res chain seq x y z
N MET A 1 -10.64 4.69 -10.55
CA MET A 1 -10.50 4.17 -9.17
C MET A 1 -10.38 5.28 -8.14
N ARG A 2 -9.49 6.27 -8.33
CA ARG A 2 -9.22 7.30 -7.31
C ARG A 2 -10.35 8.30 -7.04
N ASP A 3 -11.37 8.36 -7.89
CA ASP A 3 -12.54 9.22 -7.67
C ASP A 3 -13.58 8.61 -6.73
N LEU A 4 -13.48 7.30 -6.44
CA LEU A 4 -14.38 6.65 -5.49
C LEU A 4 -14.11 7.18 -4.08
N GLN A 5 -15.18 7.39 -3.31
CA GLN A 5 -15.11 7.84 -1.92
C GLN A 5 -15.55 6.71 -0.99
N PRO A 6 -14.85 6.49 0.13
CA PRO A 6 -15.32 5.55 1.15
C PRO A 6 -16.64 6.04 1.74
N SER A 7 -17.48 5.12 2.21
CA SER A 7 -18.66 5.51 2.98
C SER A 7 -18.23 6.16 4.31
N GLU A 8 -19.10 7.00 4.87
CA GLU A 8 -18.82 7.70 6.12
C GLU A 8 -18.42 6.71 7.24
N GLY A 9 -17.33 7.03 7.95
CA GLY A 9 -16.81 6.20 9.04
C GLY A 9 -15.88 5.04 8.62
N ILE A 10 -15.68 4.78 7.33
CA ILE A 10 -14.69 3.81 6.87
C ILE A 10 -13.27 4.40 6.99
N GLY A 11 -12.41 3.67 7.70
CA GLY A 11 -10.96 3.91 7.75
C GLY A 11 -10.21 3.07 6.71
N VAL A 12 -9.08 2.48 7.09
CA VAL A 12 -8.33 1.56 6.21
C VAL A 12 -8.97 0.18 6.28
N ALA A 13 -9.67 -0.24 5.21
CA ALA A 13 -10.52 -1.43 5.21
C ALA A 13 -10.77 -1.97 3.80
N SER A 14 -11.33 -3.18 3.68
CA SER A 14 -11.79 -3.72 2.39
C SER A 14 -12.94 -2.89 1.81
N VAL A 15 -13.33 -3.18 0.56
CA VAL A 15 -14.38 -2.45 -0.17
C VAL A 15 -15.71 -2.36 0.60
N ASP A 16 -16.03 -3.37 1.41
CA ASP A 16 -17.22 -3.49 2.25
C ASP A 16 -17.00 -3.10 3.72
N GLY A 17 -15.83 -2.52 4.06
CA GLY A 17 -15.49 -2.08 5.41
C GLY A 17 -14.96 -3.19 6.33
N GLY A 18 -14.74 -4.40 5.82
CA GLY A 18 -14.19 -5.54 6.54
C GLY A 18 -12.66 -5.62 6.56
N SER A 19 -12.16 -6.82 6.85
CA SER A 19 -10.72 -7.10 6.88
C SER A 19 -10.11 -7.04 5.48
N LEU A 20 -8.94 -6.43 5.38
CA LEU A 20 -8.07 -6.47 4.21
C LEU A 20 -7.42 -7.84 4.05
N PHE A 21 -6.87 -8.10 2.87
CA PHE A 21 -6.11 -9.31 2.54
C PHE A 21 -4.88 -8.92 1.72
N ASP A 22 -3.69 -9.32 2.15
CA ASP A 22 -2.43 -9.11 1.40
C ASP A 22 -1.34 -9.97 2.04
N CYS A 23 -0.74 -10.87 1.26
CA CYS A 23 0.33 -11.74 1.74
C CYS A 23 1.67 -11.02 1.98
N ARG A 24 1.82 -9.79 1.44
CA ARG A 24 3.03 -8.96 1.60
C ARG A 24 2.99 -8.13 2.87
N VAL A 25 1.84 -8.07 3.54
CA VAL A 25 1.68 -7.39 4.83
C VAL A 25 1.99 -8.38 5.95
N PRO A 26 3.06 -8.15 6.73
CA PRO A 26 3.51 -9.08 7.76
C PRO A 26 2.48 -9.20 8.88
N GLY A 27 2.14 -10.42 9.26
CA GLY A 27 1.15 -10.65 10.31
C GLY A 27 0.94 -12.13 10.63
N PRO A 28 0.14 -12.44 11.68
CA PRO A 28 -0.19 -13.81 12.05
C PRO A 28 -1.17 -14.48 11.06
N SER A 29 -1.73 -13.72 10.11
CA SER A 29 -2.69 -14.17 9.11
C SER A 29 -2.58 -13.29 7.86
N LEU A 30 -3.04 -13.81 6.71
CA LEU A 30 -3.14 -13.05 5.45
C LEU A 30 -4.19 -11.92 5.50
N ARG A 31 -5.09 -11.97 6.50
CA ARG A 31 -6.10 -10.94 6.77
C ARG A 31 -5.67 -10.03 7.92
N PHE A 32 -5.96 -8.74 7.78
CA PHE A 32 -5.62 -7.71 8.76
C PHE A 32 -6.61 -6.54 8.69
N GLY A 33 -6.61 -5.69 9.72
CA GLY A 33 -7.62 -4.65 9.87
C GLY A 33 -9.04 -5.21 10.10
N PRO A 34 -10.09 -4.42 9.84
CA PRO A 34 -10.04 -3.02 9.41
C PRO A 34 -9.42 -2.11 10.48
N PHE A 35 -8.97 -0.94 10.08
CA PHE A 35 -8.41 0.08 10.98
C PHE A 35 -9.26 1.33 10.92
N ALA A 36 -9.56 1.92 12.08
CA ALA A 36 -10.33 3.15 12.16
C ALA A 36 -9.58 4.34 11.54
N THR A 37 -8.24 4.33 11.61
CA THR A 37 -7.40 5.43 11.10
C THR A 37 -6.21 4.91 10.30
N THR A 38 -5.66 5.77 9.44
CA THR A 38 -4.37 5.51 8.77
C THR A 38 -3.23 5.33 9.78
N GLN A 39 -3.28 6.00 10.94
CA GLN A 39 -2.28 5.84 11.99
C GLN A 39 -2.30 4.42 12.58
N ASP A 40 -3.48 3.85 12.80
CA ASP A 40 -3.62 2.46 13.28
C ASP A 40 -3.06 1.46 12.27
N PHE A 41 -3.34 1.67 10.98
CA PHE A 41 -2.75 0.88 9.89
C PHE A 41 -1.22 1.00 9.87
N HIS A 42 -0.67 2.21 9.95
CA HIS A 42 0.78 2.44 9.99
C HIS A 42 1.43 1.78 11.21
N ARG A 43 0.77 1.81 12.37
CA ARG A 43 1.24 1.12 13.57
C ARG A 43 1.26 -0.39 13.37
N HIS A 44 0.24 -0.95 12.73
CA HIS A 44 0.20 -2.36 12.35
C HIS A 44 1.35 -2.75 11.42
N LEU A 45 1.60 -1.94 10.38
CA LEU A 45 2.70 -2.12 9.42
C LEU A 45 4.10 -2.17 10.07
N ARG A 46 4.24 -1.61 11.28
CA ARG A 46 5.46 -1.64 12.10
C ARG A 46 5.32 -2.55 13.32
N ARG A 47 4.44 -3.56 13.27
CA ARG A 47 4.23 -4.57 14.32
C ARG A 47 3.94 -3.97 15.70
N GLY A 48 3.21 -2.85 15.75
CA GLY A 48 2.83 -2.18 16.99
C GLY A 48 3.80 -1.09 17.47
N MET A 49 4.94 -0.90 16.79
CA MET A 49 6.01 -0.02 17.24
C MET A 49 5.65 1.46 17.14
N ASP A 50 5.79 2.17 18.26
CA ASP A 50 5.64 3.62 18.37
C ASP A 50 7.00 4.33 18.40
N PHE A 51 6.97 5.66 18.31
CA PHE A 51 8.19 6.47 18.35
C PHE A 51 8.92 6.31 19.68
N ASP A 52 10.22 6.03 19.63
CA ASP A 52 11.13 6.06 20.76
C ASP A 52 12.50 6.62 20.29
N PRO A 53 13.06 7.63 20.98
CA PRO A 53 14.36 8.23 20.62
C PRO A 53 15.53 7.24 20.56
N ARG A 54 15.39 6.05 21.14
CA ARG A 54 16.42 4.99 21.18
C ARG A 54 16.36 4.04 19.99
N LEU A 55 15.36 4.16 19.11
CA LEU A 55 15.23 3.33 17.91
C LEU A 55 16.30 3.69 16.88
N ASP A 56 16.50 2.79 15.92
CA ASP A 56 17.31 3.08 14.74
C ASP A 56 16.83 4.37 14.04
N PRO A 57 17.74 5.27 13.59
CA PRO A 57 17.37 6.52 12.95
C PRO A 57 16.43 6.36 11.73
N GLU A 58 16.57 5.29 10.95
CA GLU A 58 15.68 5.02 9.81
C GLU A 58 14.25 4.68 10.29
N ILE A 59 14.12 3.93 11.38
CA ILE A 59 12.81 3.61 11.98
C ILE A 59 12.17 4.89 12.55
N GLN A 60 12.97 5.74 13.21
CA GLN A 60 12.49 7.04 13.69
C GLN A 60 11.96 7.90 12.54
N GLU A 61 12.69 7.94 11.42
CA GLU A 61 12.31 8.70 10.24
C GLU A 61 11.04 8.13 9.59
N LEU A 62 10.92 6.81 9.45
CA LEU A 62 9.70 6.15 9.00
C LEU A 62 8.47 6.57 9.83
N ILE A 63 8.58 6.52 11.15
CA ILE A 63 7.48 6.89 12.06
C ILE A 63 7.12 8.36 11.90
N LYS A 64 8.13 9.24 11.83
CA LYS A 64 7.91 10.68 11.63
C LYS A 64 7.19 10.97 10.32
N GLN A 65 7.60 10.36 9.21
CA GLN A 65 6.97 10.56 7.91
C GLN A 65 5.51 10.09 7.91
N GLN A 66 5.24 8.94 8.52
CA GLN A 66 3.88 8.41 8.65
C GLN A 66 2.97 9.31 9.50
N GLN A 67 3.53 10.03 10.48
CA GLN A 67 2.79 10.94 11.36
C GLN A 67 2.70 12.38 10.81
N SER A 68 3.66 12.83 10.00
CA SER A 68 3.76 14.23 9.57
C SER A 68 2.82 14.61 8.44
N LYS A 69 2.16 13.63 7.80
CA LYS A 69 1.30 13.82 6.63
C LYS A 69 -0.11 13.35 6.92
N THR A 70 -1.05 14.04 6.29
CA THR A 70 -2.40 13.50 6.11
C THR A 70 -2.39 12.58 4.90
N TRP A 71 -3.03 11.43 5.03
CA TRP A 71 -3.09 10.42 3.99
C TRP A 71 -4.55 10.20 3.62
N PRO A 72 -5.07 10.91 2.59
CA PRO A 72 -6.43 10.67 2.11
C PRO A 72 -6.62 9.20 1.77
N LEU A 73 -7.76 8.65 2.16
CA LEU A 73 -8.13 7.30 1.78
C LEU A 73 -8.58 7.31 0.32
N VAL A 74 -8.06 6.38 -0.46
CA VAL A 74 -8.47 6.16 -1.85
C VAL A 74 -8.69 4.67 -2.07
N PHE A 75 -9.52 4.34 -3.04
CA PHE A 75 -9.67 2.96 -3.45
C PHE A 75 -8.45 2.53 -4.27
N THR A 76 -7.78 1.47 -3.83
CA THR A 76 -6.60 0.89 -4.48
C THR A 76 -6.89 -0.55 -4.88
N HIS A 77 -6.30 -0.98 -6.00
CA HIS A 77 -6.23 -2.37 -6.41
C HIS A 77 -5.41 -3.21 -5.42
N GLY A 78 -4.32 -2.64 -4.88
CA GLY A 78 -3.45 -3.32 -3.93
C GLY A 78 -2.34 -4.10 -4.63
N ASP A 79 -2.65 -4.86 -5.68
CA ASP A 79 -1.67 -5.63 -6.46
C ASP A 79 -1.62 -5.28 -7.96
N LEU A 80 -1.48 -3.99 -8.29
CA LEU A 80 -1.47 -3.57 -9.69
C LEU A 80 -0.13 -3.90 -10.36
N SER A 81 -0.15 -4.94 -11.20
CA SER A 81 0.99 -5.39 -12.00
C SER A 81 0.58 -5.63 -13.45
N SER A 82 1.55 -5.74 -14.36
CA SER A 82 1.25 -6.08 -15.76
C SER A 82 0.57 -7.44 -15.94
N LEU A 83 0.64 -8.33 -14.94
CA LEU A 83 -0.02 -9.64 -14.97
C LEU A 83 -1.52 -9.54 -14.69
N ASN A 84 -1.94 -8.43 -14.08
CA ASN A 84 -3.32 -8.17 -13.66
C ASN A 84 -4.05 -7.20 -14.62
N ILE A 85 -3.43 -6.85 -15.75
CA ILE A 85 -4.00 -5.98 -16.79
C ILE A 85 -4.21 -6.81 -18.05
N LEU A 86 -5.47 -6.90 -18.49
CA LEU A 86 -5.85 -7.58 -19.73
C LEU A 86 -5.86 -6.57 -20.87
N VAL A 87 -5.11 -6.89 -21.92
CA VAL A 87 -5.01 -6.07 -23.13
C VAL A 87 -5.55 -6.86 -24.32
N ARG A 88 -6.32 -6.19 -25.18
CA ARG A 88 -6.72 -6.69 -26.49
C ARG A 88 -6.25 -5.66 -27.52
N GLU A 89 -5.36 -6.07 -28.40
CA GLU A 89 -4.67 -5.15 -29.32
C GLU A 89 -3.93 -4.07 -28.52
N ASP A 90 -4.31 -2.80 -28.67
CA ASP A 90 -3.72 -1.67 -27.93
C ASP A 90 -4.63 -1.17 -26.79
N ASP A 91 -5.79 -1.81 -26.58
CA ASP A 91 -6.78 -1.39 -25.60
C ASP A 91 -6.71 -2.21 -24.30
N ILE A 92 -6.74 -1.51 -23.16
CA ILE A 92 -6.96 -2.14 -21.86
C ILE A 92 -8.43 -2.57 -21.76
N VAL A 93 -8.67 -3.87 -21.73
CA VAL A 93 -10.03 -4.45 -21.68
C VAL A 93 -10.44 -4.91 -20.29
N GLY A 94 -9.52 -4.93 -19.33
CA GLY A 94 -9.85 -5.28 -17.95
C GLY A 94 -8.68 -5.19 -16.99
N ILE A 95 -9.01 -5.06 -15.72
CA ILE A 95 -8.10 -5.26 -14.59
C ILE A 95 -8.70 -6.39 -13.75
N ILE A 96 -7.88 -7.36 -13.37
CA ILE A 96 -8.29 -8.57 -12.63
C ILE A 96 -7.50 -8.69 -11.34
N ASP A 97 -7.87 -9.67 -10.50
CA ASP A 97 -7.18 -9.99 -9.24
C ASP A 97 -7.33 -8.93 -8.13
N TRP A 98 -8.59 -8.57 -7.87
CA TRP A 98 -8.97 -7.54 -6.89
C TRP A 98 -9.00 -8.02 -5.43
N GLU A 99 -8.42 -9.17 -5.10
CA GLU A 99 -8.51 -9.73 -3.74
C GLU A 99 -7.79 -8.88 -2.68
N THR A 100 -6.81 -8.09 -3.10
CA THR A 100 -6.05 -7.16 -2.24
C THR A 100 -6.63 -5.74 -2.19
N ALA A 101 -7.72 -5.52 -2.92
CA ALA A 101 -8.31 -4.21 -3.08
C ALA A 101 -8.98 -3.69 -1.81
N GLY A 102 -8.93 -2.37 -1.63
CA GLY A 102 -9.51 -1.74 -0.45
C GLY A 102 -9.30 -0.24 -0.41
N TRP A 103 -9.76 0.34 0.69
CA TRP A 103 -9.52 1.73 1.07
C TRP A 103 -8.20 1.82 1.80
N TYR A 104 -7.20 2.43 1.16
CA TYR A 104 -5.86 2.56 1.71
C TYR A 104 -5.38 4.02 1.67
N PRO A 105 -4.32 4.36 2.41
CA PRO A 105 -3.62 5.63 2.26
C PRO A 105 -3.26 5.90 0.79
N SER A 106 -3.37 7.16 0.35
CA SER A 106 -3.21 7.58 -1.05
C SER A 106 -1.93 7.10 -1.74
N TYR A 107 -0.87 6.86 -0.97
CA TYR A 107 0.43 6.39 -1.47
C TYR A 107 0.46 4.88 -1.78
N TRP A 108 -0.47 4.10 -1.21
CA TRP A 108 -0.36 2.65 -1.13
C TRP A 108 -0.21 1.99 -2.50
N GLU A 109 -1.08 2.33 -3.46
CA GLU A 109 -1.04 1.83 -4.84
C GLU A 109 0.32 2.05 -5.51
N TYR A 110 0.89 3.26 -5.36
CA TYR A 110 2.18 3.58 -5.97
C TYR A 110 3.27 2.70 -5.38
N THR A 111 3.27 2.56 -4.06
CA THR A 111 4.32 1.82 -3.35
C THR A 111 4.18 0.30 -3.48
N SER A 112 2.97 -0.24 -3.58
CA SER A 112 2.73 -1.68 -3.78
C SER A 112 3.00 -2.10 -5.22
N ALA A 113 2.64 -1.28 -6.23
CA ALA A 113 2.97 -1.55 -7.62
C ALA A 113 4.49 -1.66 -7.87
N HIS A 114 5.31 -0.97 -7.06
CA HIS A 114 6.78 -1.06 -7.10
C HIS A 114 7.35 -2.33 -6.44
N GLN A 115 6.53 -3.13 -5.76
CA GLN A 115 6.94 -4.43 -5.21
C GLN A 115 6.85 -5.50 -6.30
N VAL A 116 7.71 -5.37 -7.30
CA VAL A 116 7.67 -6.20 -8.50
C VAL A 116 8.20 -7.60 -8.26
N ASN A 117 7.56 -8.57 -8.91
CA ASN A 117 8.18 -9.87 -9.13
C ASN A 117 9.52 -9.64 -9.89
N PRO A 118 10.66 -10.16 -9.42
CA PRO A 118 11.95 -10.02 -10.10
C PRO A 118 11.96 -10.49 -11.56
N GLN A 119 11.05 -11.40 -11.93
CA GLN A 119 10.86 -11.88 -13.30
C GLN A 119 10.18 -10.84 -14.21
N ASN A 120 9.62 -9.78 -13.64
CA ASN A 120 8.87 -8.74 -14.31
C ASN A 120 9.43 -7.34 -14.02
N SER A 121 10.76 -7.21 -14.11
CA SER A 121 11.48 -5.99 -13.76
C SER A 121 11.19 -4.81 -14.69
N PHE A 122 10.56 -5.01 -15.85
CA PHE A 122 10.20 -3.89 -16.72
C PHE A 122 9.10 -3.02 -16.09
N TRP A 123 8.21 -3.62 -15.30
CA TRP A 123 7.02 -2.96 -14.76
C TRP A 123 7.36 -1.69 -13.97
N VAL A 124 8.44 -1.71 -13.19
CA VAL A 124 8.87 -0.56 -12.38
C VAL A 124 9.14 0.68 -13.23
N HIS A 125 9.58 0.50 -14.48
CA HIS A 125 9.86 1.61 -15.40
C HIS A 125 8.60 2.22 -16.01
N GLU A 126 7.47 1.50 -15.95
CA GLU A 126 6.19 1.94 -16.53
C GLU A 126 5.28 2.62 -15.51
N ILE A 127 5.47 2.39 -14.21
CA ILE A 127 4.55 2.86 -13.16
C ILE A 127 4.35 4.38 -13.21
N ASP A 128 5.43 5.15 -13.39
CA ASP A 128 5.37 6.62 -13.43
C ASP A 128 4.62 7.15 -14.67
N ASN A 129 4.36 6.30 -15.69
CA ASN A 129 3.59 6.68 -16.89
C ASN A 129 2.08 6.76 -16.62
N PHE A 130 1.57 6.07 -15.59
CA PHE A 130 0.12 6.00 -15.32
C PHE A 130 -0.26 6.19 -13.84
N LEU A 131 0.69 6.11 -12.90
CA LEU A 131 0.50 6.52 -11.51
C LEU A 131 1.30 7.78 -11.22
N GLN A 132 0.74 8.64 -10.37
CA GLN A 132 1.46 9.81 -9.86
C GLN A 132 2.71 9.36 -9.08
N ALA A 133 3.87 9.83 -9.51
CA ALA A 133 5.14 9.55 -8.85
C ALA A 133 5.17 10.05 -7.40
N MET A 134 5.50 9.16 -6.47
CA MET A 134 5.61 9.44 -5.03
C MET A 134 6.93 8.89 -4.46
N PRO A 135 8.10 9.44 -4.89
CA PRO A 135 9.41 8.86 -4.56
C PRO A 135 9.75 8.91 -3.06
N LYS A 136 9.21 9.91 -2.33
CA LYS A 136 9.42 10.00 -0.86
C LYS A 136 8.66 8.89 -0.14
N GLU A 137 7.43 8.65 -0.54
CA GLU A 137 6.56 7.58 -0.03
C GLU A 137 7.11 6.20 -0.39
N LEU A 138 7.69 6.05 -1.58
CA LEU A 138 8.38 4.82 -1.96
C LEU A 138 9.65 4.59 -1.12
N ALA A 139 10.42 5.64 -0.83
CA ALA A 139 11.55 5.52 0.09
C ALA A 139 11.10 5.13 1.51
N MET A 140 10.01 5.74 2.00
CA MET A 140 9.37 5.37 3.27
C MET A 140 8.98 3.89 3.29
N GLU A 141 8.32 3.41 2.23
CA GLU A 141 7.91 2.01 2.13
C GLU A 141 9.10 1.05 2.06
N ARG A 142 10.19 1.41 1.37
CA ARG A 142 11.42 0.62 1.35
C ARG A 142 12.06 0.49 2.74
N ILE A 143 12.05 1.55 3.53
CA ILE A 143 12.50 1.49 4.93
C ILE A 143 11.59 0.55 5.72
N ARG A 144 10.26 0.67 5.55
CA ARG A 144 9.31 -0.23 6.21
C ARG A 144 9.60 -1.70 5.84
N GLN A 145 9.78 -2.03 4.57
CA GLN A 145 10.07 -3.40 4.13
C GLN A 145 11.40 -3.92 4.66
N LYS A 146 12.45 -3.09 4.64
CA LYS A 146 13.78 -3.45 5.18
C LYS A 146 13.72 -3.88 6.65
N HIS A 147 12.92 -3.19 7.47
CA HIS A 147 12.88 -3.42 8.93
C HIS A 147 11.72 -4.32 9.38
N PHE A 148 10.63 -4.37 8.62
CA PHE A 148 9.39 -5.02 9.03
C PHE A 148 8.78 -5.96 7.97
N GLY A 149 9.31 -5.99 6.74
CA GLY A 149 8.86 -6.92 5.70
C GLY A 149 9.23 -8.38 6.02
N ASP A 150 8.56 -9.31 5.36
CA ASP A 150 8.91 -10.73 5.44
C ASP A 150 10.03 -11.01 4.40
N ILE A 151 11.07 -11.74 4.82
CA ILE A 151 12.23 -12.14 4.01
C ILE A 151 11.83 -13.25 3.04
#